data_AF-A0A3P3ZI47-F1
#
_entry.id   AF-A0A3P3ZI47-F1
#
_cell.length_a   1.000
_cell.length_b   1.000
_cell.length_c   1.000
_cell.angle_alpha   90.00
_cell.angle_beta   90.00
_cell.angle_gamma   90.00
#
_symmetry.space_group_name_H-M   'P 1'
#
loop_
_entity.id
_entity.type
_entity.pdbx_description
1 polymer ?
#
loop_
_entity_poly.entity_id
_entity_poly.type
_entity_poly.pdbx_seq_one_letter_code
_entity_poly.pdbx_strand_id
1 'polypeptide(L)'
;MRVQDYWGRCGTLRWMGKLDKDNALNKETGKLFGIEYDDESANPVRSDGTWNGRKYFECEPRKGLLVKVGEVYPEIITEQVAMLRECFGERVATWHDFELAKFCIAR
;
A
#
# COMPACT_ATOMS: atom_id res chain seq x y z
N MET A 1 8.65 -6.89 -3.74
CA MET A 1 8.84 -6.36 -2.38
C MET A 1 7.48 -6.26 -1.72
N ARG A 2 7.37 -6.70 -0.46
CA ARG A 2 6.14 -6.63 0.32
C ARG A 2 5.99 -5.24 0.95
N VAL A 3 4.79 -4.70 0.86
CA VAL A 3 4.46 -3.37 1.34
C VAL A 3 3.10 -3.36 2.02
N GLN A 4 2.85 -2.33 2.81
CA GLN A 4 1.54 -2.03 3.36
C GLN A 4 1.24 -0.54 3.20
N ASP A 5 -0.03 -0.19 3.10
CA ASP A 5 -0.45 1.21 3.14
C ASP A 5 -0.70 1.72 4.57
N TYR A 6 -1.12 2.98 4.68
CA TYR A 6 -1.42 3.63 5.95
C TYR A 6 -2.49 2.89 6.79
N TRP A 7 -3.43 2.18 6.16
CA TRP A 7 -4.48 1.41 6.83
C TRP A 7 -4.06 -0.03 7.14
N GLY A 8 -2.79 -0.38 6.94
CA GLY A 8 -2.26 -1.71 7.20
C GLY A 8 -2.67 -2.76 6.17
N ARG A 9 -3.18 -2.35 5.00
CA ARG A 9 -3.51 -3.30 3.93
C ARG A 9 -2.23 -3.69 3.22
N CYS A 10 -1.96 -4.99 3.20
CA CYS A 10 -0.74 -5.52 2.63
C CYS A 10 -0.88 -5.76 1.11
N GLY A 11 0.27 -5.77 0.45
CA GLY A 11 0.36 -6.02 -0.97
C GLY A 11 1.78 -6.16 -1.46
N THR A 12 1.90 -6.33 -2.76
CA THR A 12 3.16 -6.50 -3.47
C THR A 12 3.40 -5.31 -4.38
N LEU A 13 4.56 -4.67 -4.24
CA LEU A 13 5.03 -3.68 -5.21
C LEU A 13 5.30 -4.36 -6.55
N ARG A 14 4.51 -4.01 -7.58
CA ARG A 14 4.60 -4.56 -8.94
C ARG A 14 5.22 -3.59 -9.95
N TRP A 15 5.09 -2.29 -9.71
CA TRP A 15 5.56 -1.27 -10.65
C TRP A 15 6.07 -0.02 -9.95
N MET A 16 7.03 0.66 -10.57
CA MET A 16 7.55 1.95 -10.13
C MET A 16 7.81 2.82 -11.35
N GLY A 17 7.27 4.03 -11.38
CA GLY A 17 7.49 4.92 -12.51
C GLY A 17 6.69 6.19 -12.43
N LYS A 18 6.58 6.90 -13.54
CA LYS A 18 5.68 8.07 -13.67
C LYS A 18 4.57 7.70 -14.63
N LEU A 19 3.38 8.24 -14.39
CA LEU A 19 2.32 8.23 -15.40
C LEU A 19 2.75 9.11 -16.58
N ASP A 20 2.35 8.73 -17.79
CA ASP A 20 2.49 9.62 -18.93
C ASP A 20 1.62 10.87 -18.72
N LYS A 21 1.96 11.98 -19.38
CA LYS A 21 1.23 13.24 -19.22
C LYS A 21 -0.27 13.10 -19.47
N ASP A 22 -0.65 12.26 -20.42
CA ASP A 22 -2.05 11.99 -20.78
C ASP A 22 -2.73 10.99 -19.82
N ASN A 23 -1.92 10.25 -19.06
CA ASN A 23 -2.36 9.22 -18.13
C ASN A 23 -2.33 9.69 -16.66
N ALA A 24 -1.84 10.90 -16.39
CA ALA A 24 -1.74 11.45 -15.06
C ALA A 24 -3.13 11.79 -14.51
N LEU A 25 -3.66 10.92 -13.65
CA LEU A 25 -4.84 11.22 -12.84
C LEU A 25 -4.55 12.51 -12.04
N ASN A 26 -5.34 13.56 -12.23
CA ASN A 26 -5.21 14.83 -11.50
C ASN A 26 -3.85 15.56 -11.59
N LYS A 27 -3.11 15.44 -12.70
CA LYS A 27 -1.78 16.06 -12.87
C LYS A 27 -0.75 15.61 -11.83
N GLU A 28 -0.84 14.39 -11.32
CA GLU A 28 0.21 13.86 -10.46
C GLU A 28 1.52 13.67 -11.25
N THR A 29 2.46 14.61 -11.07
CA THR A 29 3.76 14.64 -11.78
C THR A 29 4.87 13.85 -11.07
N GLY A 30 4.51 13.08 -10.05
CA GLY A 30 5.43 12.35 -9.18
C GLY A 30 5.78 10.95 -9.67
N LYS A 31 6.85 10.37 -9.10
CA LYS A 31 7.02 8.91 -9.14
C LYS A 31 5.91 8.29 -8.32
N LEU A 32 5.34 7.22 -8.85
CA LEU A 32 4.27 6.43 -8.27
C LEU A 32 4.70 4.98 -8.18
N PHE A 33 4.06 4.27 -7.28
CA PHE A 33 4.18 2.85 -7.09
C PHE A 33 2.87 2.17 -7.46
N GLY A 34 2.97 1.09 -8.24
CA GLY A 34 1.87 0.19 -8.56
C GLY A 34 1.89 -0.98 -7.58
N ILE A 35 0.85 -1.06 -6.76
CA ILE A 35 0.70 -2.09 -5.74
C ILE A 35 -0.44 -3.01 -6.15
N GLU A 36 -0.17 -4.30 -6.10
CA GLU A 36 -1.21 -5.34 -6.07
C GLU A 36 -1.47 -5.70 -4.61
N TYR A 37 -2.65 -5.36 -4.11
CA TYR A 37 -3.07 -5.70 -2.75
C TYR A 37 -3.48 -7.17 -2.66
N ASP A 38 -3.33 -7.78 -1.50
CA ASP A 38 -3.70 -9.19 -1.31
C ASP A 38 -5.23 -9.39 -1.43
N ASP A 39 -5.97 -8.45 -0.84
CA ASP A 39 -7.43 -8.41 -0.84
C ASP A 39 -7.98 -7.42 -1.86
N GLU A 40 -9.11 -7.77 -2.46
CA GLU A 40 -9.89 -6.85 -3.29
C GLU A 40 -10.56 -5.76 -2.44
N SER A 41 -10.86 -4.62 -3.06
CA SER A 41 -11.65 -3.56 -2.41
C SER A 41 -12.77 -3.07 -3.32
N ALA A 42 -13.90 -2.70 -2.72
CA ALA A 42 -14.99 -2.03 -3.42
C ALA A 42 -14.68 -0.57 -3.79
N ASN A 43 -13.48 -0.06 -3.42
CA ASN A 43 -13.08 1.29 -3.76
C ASN A 43 -12.94 1.45 -5.29
N PRO A 44 -13.63 2.41 -5.92
CA PRO A 44 -13.63 2.58 -7.37
C PRO A 44 -12.27 2.97 -7.96
N VAL A 45 -11.30 3.40 -7.14
CA VAL A 45 -9.94 3.69 -7.63
C VAL A 45 -9.08 2.45 -7.82
N ARG A 46 -9.54 1.27 -7.35
CA ARG A 46 -8.84 0.01 -7.60
C ARG A 46 -8.99 -0.41 -9.06
N SER A 47 -7.95 -1.00 -9.62
CA SER A 47 -7.92 -1.47 -11.01
C SER A 47 -7.38 -2.89 -11.12
N ASP A 48 -7.25 -3.37 -12.36
CA ASP A 48 -6.56 -4.59 -12.77
C ASP A 48 -5.12 -4.31 -13.24
N GLY A 49 -4.55 -3.17 -12.84
CA GLY A 49 -3.24 -2.69 -13.28
C GLY A 49 -3.27 -1.78 -14.50
N THR A 50 -4.47 -1.48 -15.04
CA THR A 50 -4.68 -0.58 -16.19
C THR A 50 -5.19 0.79 -15.74
N TRP A 51 -4.58 1.87 -16.26
CA TRP A 51 -5.07 3.25 -16.10
C TRP A 51 -5.01 3.99 -17.44
N ASN A 52 -6.11 4.68 -17.77
CA ASN A 52 -6.27 5.44 -19.02
C ASN A 52 -5.89 4.63 -20.28
N GLY A 53 -6.29 3.35 -20.33
CA GLY A 53 -6.05 2.46 -21.47
C GLY A 53 -4.62 1.90 -21.56
N ARG A 54 -3.71 2.29 -20.66
CA ARG A 54 -2.37 1.71 -20.57
C ARG A 54 -2.27 0.76 -19.39
N LYS A 55 -1.75 -0.45 -19.63
CA LYS A 55 -1.42 -1.42 -18.59
C LYS A 55 -0.02 -1.17 -18.05
N TYR A 56 0.09 -0.94 -16.74
CA TYR A 56 1.36 -0.66 -16.06
C TYR A 56 1.92 -1.92 -15.38
N PHE A 57 1.04 -2.77 -14.88
CA PHE A 57 1.34 -4.08 -14.32
C PHE A 57 0.13 -5.00 -14.47
N GLU A 58 0.32 -6.31 -14.28
CA GLU A 58 -0.77 -7.29 -14.25
C GLU A 58 -1.16 -7.59 -12.80
N CYS A 59 -2.45 -7.60 -12.52
CA CYS A 59 -3.02 -8.10 -11.26
C CYS A 59 -4.51 -8.44 -11.43
N GLU A 60 -5.10 -9.10 -10.43
CA GLU A 60 -6.53 -9.37 -10.45
C GLU A 60 -7.37 -8.07 -10.39
N PRO A 61 -8.62 -8.09 -10.92
CA PRO A 61 -9.52 -6.95 -10.85
C PRO A 61 -9.73 -6.48 -9.42
N ARG A 62 -9.73 -5.16 -9.23
CA ARG A 62 -9.93 -4.48 -7.93
C ARG A 62 -8.81 -4.70 -6.90
N LYS A 63 -7.66 -5.24 -7.31
CA LYS A 63 -6.46 -5.39 -6.44
C LYS A 63 -5.35 -4.39 -6.74
N GLY A 64 -5.33 -3.78 -7.92
CA GLY A 64 -4.32 -2.80 -8.31
C GLY A 64 -4.60 -1.39 -7.76
N LEU A 65 -3.57 -0.67 -7.31
CA LEU A 65 -3.63 0.77 -7.10
C LEU A 65 -2.29 1.44 -7.40
N LEU A 66 -2.34 2.64 -8.00
CA LEU A 66 -1.21 3.56 -8.06
C LEU A 66 -1.24 4.51 -6.85
N VAL A 67 -0.12 4.61 -6.15
CA VAL A 67 0.05 5.41 -4.93
C VAL A 67 1.34 6.22 -4.98
N LYS A 68 1.42 7.29 -4.20
CA LYS A 68 2.67 8.04 -4.05
C LYS A 68 3.71 7.22 -3.29
N VAL A 69 4.98 7.46 -3.58
CA VAL A 69 6.12 6.78 -2.92
C VAL A 69 6.07 6.89 -1.39
N GLY A 70 5.53 7.98 -0.84
CA GLY A 70 5.38 8.20 0.60
C GLY A 70 4.10 7.65 1.24
N GLU A 71 3.23 6.99 0.48
CA GLU A 71 1.94 6.46 0.97
C GLU A 71 1.98 4.95 1.23
N VAL A 72 3.13 4.32 0.98
CA VAL A 72 3.36 2.90 1.27
C VAL A 72 4.66 2.70 2.00
N TYR A 73 4.66 1.68 2.83
CA TYR A 73 5.73 1.35 3.75
C TYR A 73 6.13 -0.11 3.55
N PRO A 74 7.37 -0.51 3.84
CA PRO A 74 7.71 -1.93 3.95
C PRO A 74 6.73 -2.64 4.89
N GLU A 75 6.22 -3.80 4.47
CA GLU A 75 5.34 -4.60 5.33
C GLU A 75 6.08 -4.94 6.63
N ILE A 76 5.45 -4.67 7.77
CA ILE A 76 5.99 -5.02 9.09
C ILE A 76 5.83 -6.53 9.29
N ILE A 77 6.88 -7.19 9.77
CA ILE A 77 6.95 -8.65 9.89
C ILE A 77 5.75 -9.18 10.69
N THR A 78 5.05 -10.15 10.09
CA THR A 78 3.77 -10.71 10.54
C THR A 78 3.82 -11.23 11.98
N GLU A 79 4.97 -11.74 12.42
CA GLU A 79 5.19 -12.26 13.79
C GLU A 79 5.14 -11.15 14.85
N GLN A 80 5.74 -9.98 14.57
CA GLN A 80 5.72 -8.85 15.49
C GLN A 80 4.32 -8.22 15.54
N VAL A 81 3.64 -8.18 14.39
CA VAL A 81 2.24 -7.71 14.30
C VAL A 81 1.30 -8.65 15.04
N ALA A 82 1.47 -9.96 14.87
CA ALA A 82 0.69 -10.98 15.57
C ALA A 82 0.90 -10.88 17.08
N MET A 83 2.15 -10.79 17.54
CA MET A 83 2.48 -10.62 18.96
C MET A 83 1.84 -9.36 19.55
N LEU A 84 1.88 -8.24 18.82
CA LEU A 84 1.27 -6.98 19.29
C LEU A 84 -0.27 -7.04 19.31
N ARG A 85 -0.90 -7.69 18.32
CA ARG A 85 -2.36 -7.90 18.31
C ARG A 85 -2.82 -8.86 19.40
N GLU A 86 -2.00 -9.86 19.74
CA GLU A 86 -2.26 -10.74 20.89
C GLU A 86 -2.22 -9.96 22.20
N CYS A 87 -1.25 -9.06 22.36
CA CYS A 87 -1.07 -8.29 23.59
C CYS A 87 -2.08 -7.13 23.74
N PHE A 88 -2.44 -6.46 22.65
CA PHE A 88 -3.19 -5.19 22.68
C PHE A 88 -4.52 -5.24 21.92
N GLY A 89 -4.90 -6.41 21.38
CA GLY A 89 -6.07 -6.58 20.53
C GLY A 89 -5.96 -5.85 19.20
N GLU A 90 -7.08 -5.61 18.53
CA GLU A 90 -7.14 -4.84 17.29
C GLU A 90 -6.78 -3.35 17.46
N ARG A 91 -6.39 -2.90 18.67
CA ARG A 91 -6.01 -1.50 18.93
C ARG A 91 -4.64 -1.13 18.35
N VAL A 92 -3.83 -2.12 18.00
CA VAL A 92 -2.61 -1.92 17.19
C VAL A 92 -3.03 -2.15 15.73
N ALA A 93 -3.75 -1.17 15.19
CA ALA A 93 -4.44 -1.29 13.90
C ALA A 93 -3.63 -0.69 12.75
N THR A 94 -2.81 0.32 13.03
CA THR A 94 -2.24 1.19 11.99
C THR A 94 -0.73 1.28 12.07
N TRP A 95 -0.09 1.65 10.96
CA TRP A 95 1.34 1.92 10.92
C TRP A 95 1.75 3.02 11.93
N HIS A 96 0.86 3.95 12.24
CA HIS A 96 1.11 4.99 13.25
C HIS A 96 1.20 4.41 14.67
N ASP A 97 0.35 3.44 15.01
CA ASP A 97 0.43 2.72 16.29
C ASP A 97 1.78 1.99 16.43
N PHE A 98 2.29 1.45 15.31
CA PHE A 98 3.62 0.82 15.27
C PHE A 98 4.77 1.81 15.42
N GLU A 99 4.71 2.97 14.76
CA GLU A 99 5.72 4.02 14.98
C GLU A 99 5.73 4.46 16.43
N LEU A 100 4.56 4.73 17.01
CA LEU A 100 4.42 5.10 18.42
C LEU A 100 4.99 4.01 19.35
N ALA A 101 4.70 2.72 19.09
CA ALA A 101 5.25 1.62 19.87
C ALA A 101 6.78 1.50 19.74
N LYS A 102 7.34 1.70 18.53
CA LYS A 102 8.81 1.73 18.32
C LYS A 102 9.47 2.84 19.12
N PHE A 103 8.84 4.02 19.20
CA PHE A 103 9.34 5.13 20.02
C PHE A 103 9.24 4.86 21.53
N CYS A 104 8.23 4.10 21.97
CA CYS A 104 8.06 3.75 23.39
C CYS A 104 9.00 2.63 23.87
N ILE A 105 9.42 1.70 23.00
CA ILE A 105 10.33 0.59 23.36
C ILE A 105 11.80 1.01 23.32
N ALA A 106 12.15 2.05 22.56
CA ALA A 106 13.52 2.56 22.45
C ALA A 106 13.94 3.48 23.63
N ARG A 107 13.29 3.35 24.80
CA ARG A 107 13.52 4.20 25.97
C ARG A 107 13.79 3.40 27.23
#